data_AF-A0A4Q2U642-F1
#
_entry.id   AF-A0A4Q2U642-F1
#
_cell.length_a   1.000
_cell.length_b   1.000
_cell.length_c   1.000
_cell.angle_alpha   90.00
_cell.angle_beta   90.00
_cell.angle_gamma   90.00
#
_symmetry.space_group_name_H-M   'P 1'
#
loop_
_entity.id
_entity.type
_entity.pdbx_description
1 polymer ?
#
loop_
_entity_poly.entity_id
_entity_poly.type
_entity_poly.pdbx_seq_one_letter_code
_entity_poly.pdbx_strand_id
1 'polypeptide(L)'
;MTRPGSRRFPVPSLALLIALAASPGAASAQAVDCSALRAAIDAAGRTADPAQADAALQRQRDEIVRMRDAASRTGCGDGLFDDPDSTPCRALARRIGLLQVGLQRLQDRAFRDDPAGDGRSRDLQARFDAECSADRAEDAPVTTVPVDPDAPPGPAAAPKASRVLCVRHCDGAFYPLAVSVAADRMPDMDRICQAQCPSAESSAYAGDDGDVSGATATDGSPYSALPTAFRYLKGPSQACACRAPHQSWSAALAGAEALLQPNKADVTVTAELAASMARPVPAARAAVPAAAKPAPSAPKKKAKSPPSLAAPSPLPDRDLTREFRGSDPTL
;
A
#
# COMPACT_ATOMS: atom_id res chain seq x y z
N MET A 1 64.51 -1.67 54.92
CA MET A 1 65.88 -1.24 54.59
C MET A 1 66.10 -1.50 53.10
N THR A 2 65.85 -0.50 52.23
CA THR A 2 66.77 0.56 51.72
C THR A 2 67.57 0.15 50.47
N ARG A 3 67.02 0.55 49.31
CA ARG A 3 67.63 1.33 48.20
C ARG A 3 68.77 0.71 47.31
N PRO A 4 68.97 1.27 46.08
CA PRO A 4 69.22 0.52 44.85
C PRO A 4 70.47 1.02 44.03
N GLY A 5 70.69 0.47 42.83
CA GLY A 5 71.52 1.05 41.76
C GLY A 5 71.84 -0.01 40.67
N SER A 6 71.31 0.04 39.43
CA SER A 6 71.66 0.90 38.27
C SER A 6 73.13 0.67 37.81
N ARG A 7 73.54 0.41 36.56
CA ARG A 7 73.07 0.59 35.16
C ARG A 7 73.95 -0.29 34.22
N ARG A 8 73.39 -0.92 33.18
CA ARG A 8 73.56 -0.73 31.69
C ARG A 8 75.01 -0.76 31.15
N PHE A 9 75.36 -1.55 30.12
CA PHE A 9 75.18 -1.37 28.65
C PHE A 9 75.64 -2.68 27.92
N PRO A 10 75.24 -3.06 26.67
CA PRO A 10 75.58 -2.32 25.43
C PRO A 10 74.64 -2.42 24.19
N VAL A 11 74.76 -1.38 23.34
CA VAL A 11 74.84 -1.34 21.85
C VAL A 11 73.63 -1.76 20.99
N PRO A 12 73.33 -1.02 19.89
CA PRO A 12 71.99 -0.87 19.34
C PRO A 12 71.72 -1.80 18.14
N SER A 13 70.54 -2.41 18.13
CA SER A 13 70.00 -3.06 16.94
C SER A 13 69.38 -2.03 16.00
N LEU A 14 69.83 -2.07 14.75
CA LEU A 14 69.27 -1.41 13.60
C LEU A 14 67.84 -1.92 13.36
N ALA A 15 66.84 -1.19 13.87
CA ALA A 15 65.43 -1.43 13.55
C ALA A 15 65.02 -0.53 12.38
N LEU A 16 64.80 -1.14 11.23
CA LEU A 16 64.18 -0.54 10.05
C LEU A 16 62.74 -0.16 10.39
N LEU A 17 62.51 1.09 10.76
CA LEU A 17 61.18 1.68 10.91
C LEU A 17 60.58 1.88 9.52
N ILE A 18 59.76 0.91 9.08
CA ILE A 18 58.78 1.15 8.03
C ILE A 18 57.74 2.09 8.62
N ALA A 19 57.84 3.37 8.28
CA ALA A 19 56.78 4.34 8.54
C ALA A 19 55.57 3.95 7.68
N LEU A 20 54.67 3.14 8.26
CA LEU A 20 53.29 3.06 7.79
C LEU A 20 52.67 4.43 8.06
N ALA A 21 52.70 5.30 7.05
CA ALA A 21 51.85 6.47 7.02
C ALA A 21 50.40 5.99 6.96
N ALA A 22 49.81 5.75 8.13
CA ALA A 22 48.37 5.76 8.28
C ALA A 22 47.93 7.20 8.06
N SER A 23 47.63 7.54 6.81
CA SER A 23 46.78 8.68 6.51
C SER A 23 45.53 8.49 7.38
N PRO A 24 45.14 9.46 8.22
CA PRO A 24 43.77 9.46 8.69
C PRO A 24 42.93 9.60 7.42
N GLY A 25 42.28 8.51 7.01
CA GLY A 25 41.17 8.61 6.10
C GLY A 25 40.17 9.50 6.81
N ALA A 26 40.17 10.78 6.45
CA ALA A 26 39.00 11.60 6.64
C ALA A 26 37.89 10.79 5.98
N ALA A 27 36.93 10.32 6.78
CA ALA A 27 35.60 10.07 6.29
C ALA A 27 35.09 11.44 5.83
N SER A 28 35.51 11.86 4.63
CA SER A 28 34.85 12.92 3.91
C SER A 28 33.44 12.40 3.71
N ALA A 29 32.49 13.07 4.35
CA ALA A 29 31.15 13.18 3.78
C ALA A 29 31.37 13.51 2.30
N GLN A 30 31.17 12.52 1.43
CA GLN A 30 31.20 12.75 -0.01
C GLN A 30 30.15 13.84 -0.21
N ALA A 31 30.54 15.00 -0.72
CA ALA A 31 29.55 15.99 -1.13
C ALA A 31 28.59 15.25 -2.05
N VAL A 32 27.32 15.18 -1.65
CA VAL A 32 26.32 14.44 -2.40
C VAL A 32 26.23 15.08 -3.77
N ASP A 33 26.59 14.34 -4.82
CA ASP A 33 26.54 14.85 -6.18
C ASP A 33 25.10 14.79 -6.69
N CYS A 34 24.41 15.92 -6.52
CA CYS A 34 23.04 16.12 -6.95
C CYS A 34 22.84 15.93 -8.45
N SER A 35 23.85 16.22 -9.27
CA SER A 35 23.79 16.01 -10.71
C SER A 35 23.85 14.52 -11.07
N ALA A 36 24.67 13.75 -10.35
CA ALA A 36 24.74 12.29 -10.49
C ALA A 36 23.45 11.61 -10.02
N LEU A 37 22.87 12.05 -8.89
CA LEU A 37 21.56 11.58 -8.43
C LEU A 37 20.46 11.89 -9.44
N ARG A 38 20.46 13.09 -10.04
CA ARG A 38 19.48 13.46 -11.06
C ARG A 38 19.61 12.60 -12.31
N ALA A 39 20.83 12.36 -12.78
CA ALA A 39 21.10 11.46 -13.90
C ALA A 39 20.67 10.02 -13.61
N ALA A 40 20.80 9.56 -12.36
CA ALA A 40 20.33 8.24 -11.95
C ALA A 40 18.80 8.11 -11.95
N ILE A 41 18.06 9.15 -11.57
CA ILE A 41 16.58 9.21 -11.66
C ILE A 41 16.14 9.12 -13.13
N ASP A 42 16.74 9.93 -14.01
CA ASP A 42 16.39 9.95 -15.44
C ASP A 42 16.79 8.63 -16.16
N ALA A 43 17.81 7.93 -15.68
CA ALA A 43 18.19 6.60 -16.16
C ALA A 43 17.26 5.50 -15.61
N ALA A 44 16.82 5.61 -14.35
CA ALA A 44 15.86 4.68 -13.74
C ALA A 44 14.52 4.72 -14.47
N GLY A 45 14.01 5.91 -14.84
CA GLY A 45 12.78 6.04 -15.62
C GLY A 45 12.88 5.47 -17.05
N ARG A 46 14.08 5.45 -17.66
CA ARG A 46 14.32 4.88 -18.99
C ARG A 46 14.51 3.37 -18.99
N THR A 47 15.05 2.82 -17.90
CA THR A 47 15.26 1.37 -17.72
C THR A 47 14.01 0.67 -17.19
N ALA A 48 13.17 1.39 -16.47
CA ALA A 48 11.82 1.00 -16.07
C ALA A 48 10.78 1.34 -17.15
N ASP A 49 11.10 1.24 -18.43
CA ASP A 49 10.06 1.35 -19.48
C ASP A 49 9.09 0.16 -19.29
N PRO A 50 7.87 0.38 -18.77
CA PRO A 50 6.95 -0.70 -18.47
C PRO A 50 6.60 -1.48 -19.73
N ALA A 51 6.62 -0.83 -20.90
CA ALA A 51 6.38 -1.49 -22.18
C ALA A 51 7.49 -2.49 -22.55
N GLN A 52 8.75 -2.21 -22.21
CA GLN A 52 9.88 -3.14 -22.46
C GLN A 52 9.90 -4.30 -21.47
N ALA A 53 9.61 -4.02 -20.20
CA ALA A 53 9.45 -5.05 -19.17
C ALA A 53 8.28 -5.98 -19.50
N ASP A 54 7.12 -5.41 -19.85
CA ASP A 54 5.95 -6.17 -20.29
C ASP A 54 6.26 -6.97 -21.57
N ALA A 55 6.94 -6.39 -22.56
CA ALA A 55 7.35 -7.12 -23.76
C ALA A 55 8.31 -8.30 -23.46
N ALA A 56 9.17 -8.20 -22.45
CA ALA A 56 10.01 -9.31 -22.01
C ALA A 56 9.20 -10.42 -21.31
N LEU A 57 8.22 -10.04 -20.46
CA LEU A 57 7.29 -10.97 -19.82
C LEU A 57 6.37 -11.68 -20.82
N GLN A 58 5.86 -10.95 -21.83
CA GLN A 58 5.04 -11.54 -22.89
C GLN A 58 5.82 -12.56 -23.70
N ARG A 59 7.08 -12.28 -24.07
CA ARG A 59 7.94 -13.24 -24.79
C ARG A 59 8.12 -14.57 -24.04
N GLN A 60 8.24 -14.53 -22.71
CA GLN A 60 8.32 -15.75 -21.90
C GLN A 60 6.98 -16.51 -21.84
N ARG A 61 5.87 -15.79 -21.75
CA ARG A 61 4.52 -16.40 -21.76
C ARG A 61 4.25 -17.10 -23.10
N ASP A 62 4.59 -16.45 -24.20
CA ASP A 62 4.44 -17.00 -25.54
C ASP A 62 5.26 -18.27 -25.75
N GLU A 63 6.45 -18.35 -25.17
CA GLU A 63 7.28 -19.57 -25.24
C GLU A 63 6.63 -20.75 -24.51
N ILE A 64 5.99 -20.51 -23.35
CA ILE A 64 5.25 -21.54 -22.61
C ILE A 64 4.02 -21.99 -23.41
N VAL A 65 3.29 -21.05 -24.03
CA VAL A 65 2.13 -21.36 -24.88
C VAL A 65 2.56 -22.21 -26.06
N ARG A 66 3.61 -21.81 -26.79
CA ARG A 66 4.16 -22.60 -27.90
C ARG A 66 4.55 -24.02 -27.49
N MET A 67 5.18 -24.17 -26.32
CA MET A 67 5.59 -25.48 -25.79
C MET A 67 4.38 -26.35 -25.39
N ARG A 68 3.32 -25.75 -24.82
CA ARG A 68 2.07 -26.46 -24.52
C ARG A 68 1.34 -26.89 -25.79
N ASP A 69 1.26 -26.03 -26.80
CA ASP A 69 0.63 -26.37 -28.07
C ASP A 69 1.41 -27.46 -28.82
N ALA A 70 2.74 -27.47 -28.70
CA ALA A 70 3.56 -28.55 -29.22
C ALA A 70 3.29 -29.86 -28.47
N ALA A 71 3.13 -29.81 -27.13
CA ALA A 71 2.81 -30.97 -26.30
C ALA A 71 1.46 -31.60 -26.66
N SER A 72 0.42 -30.78 -26.81
CA SER A 72 -0.92 -31.26 -27.14
C SER A 72 -0.98 -31.89 -28.52
N ARG A 73 -0.27 -31.33 -29.51
CA ARG A 73 -0.18 -31.91 -30.86
C ARG A 73 0.50 -33.27 -30.92
N THR A 74 1.32 -33.62 -29.93
CA THR A 74 2.03 -34.91 -29.85
C THR A 74 1.35 -35.93 -28.94
N GLY A 75 0.12 -35.67 -28.48
CA GLY A 75 -0.61 -36.60 -27.61
C GLY A 75 -0.31 -36.45 -26.11
N CYS A 76 0.32 -35.34 -25.70
CA CYS A 76 0.62 -35.04 -24.29
C CYS A 76 -0.35 -34.04 -23.66
N GLY A 77 -1.50 -33.80 -24.31
CA GLY A 77 -2.53 -32.87 -23.85
C GLY A 77 -3.59 -33.54 -22.97
N ASP A 78 -4.71 -32.84 -22.80
CA ASP A 78 -5.88 -33.30 -22.05
C ASP A 78 -6.99 -33.85 -22.98
N GLY A 79 -6.65 -34.17 -24.24
CA GLY A 79 -7.58 -34.69 -25.24
C GLY A 79 -7.99 -36.13 -24.98
N LEU A 80 -9.12 -36.54 -25.58
CA LEU A 80 -9.72 -37.87 -25.41
C LEU A 80 -8.81 -39.05 -25.83
N PHE A 81 -7.80 -38.79 -26.67
CA PHE A 81 -6.84 -39.79 -27.16
C PHE A 81 -5.40 -39.51 -26.71
N ASP A 82 -5.22 -38.56 -25.80
CA ASP A 82 -3.91 -38.18 -25.29
C ASP A 82 -3.50 -39.10 -24.12
N ASP A 83 -2.20 -39.37 -24.01
CA ASP A 83 -1.61 -40.11 -22.88
C ASP A 83 -0.61 -39.20 -22.13
N PRO A 84 -1.11 -38.35 -21.21
CA PRO A 84 -0.27 -37.40 -20.48
C PRO A 84 0.73 -38.08 -19.55
N ASP A 85 0.48 -39.35 -19.18
CA ASP A 85 1.31 -40.12 -18.25
C ASP A 85 2.43 -40.90 -18.94
N SER A 86 2.51 -40.86 -20.27
CA SER A 86 3.63 -41.47 -20.96
C SER A 86 4.96 -40.85 -20.51
N THR A 87 6.03 -41.66 -20.47
CA THR A 87 7.39 -41.20 -20.11
C THR A 87 7.86 -39.94 -20.86
N PRO A 88 7.66 -39.80 -22.19
CA PRO A 88 8.00 -38.56 -22.90
C PRO A 88 7.14 -37.36 -22.46
N CYS A 89 5.85 -37.54 -22.22
CA CYS A 89 4.96 -36.46 -21.78
C CYS A 89 5.31 -35.97 -20.36
N ARG A 90 5.63 -36.90 -19.44
CA ARG A 90 6.12 -36.53 -18.09
C ARG A 90 7.42 -35.73 -18.13
N ALA A 91 8.35 -36.09 -19.01
CA ALA A 91 9.60 -35.32 -19.17
C ALA A 91 9.34 -33.90 -19.68
N LEU A 92 8.42 -33.75 -20.64
CA LEU A 92 8.01 -32.46 -21.19
C LEU A 92 7.27 -31.60 -20.15
N ALA A 93 6.35 -32.19 -19.39
CA ALA A 93 5.61 -31.53 -18.31
C ALA A 93 6.55 -30.96 -17.24
N ARG A 94 7.61 -31.69 -16.85
CA ARG A 94 8.63 -31.16 -15.92
C ARG A 94 9.34 -29.93 -16.47
N ARG A 95 9.67 -29.91 -17.76
CA ARG A 95 10.32 -28.77 -18.40
C ARG A 95 9.42 -27.54 -18.44
N ILE A 96 8.14 -27.72 -18.77
CA ILE A 96 7.13 -26.65 -18.74
C ILE A 96 6.94 -26.12 -17.31
N GLY A 97 6.87 -27.00 -16.31
CA GLY A 97 6.75 -26.61 -14.91
C GLY A 97 7.93 -25.76 -14.41
N LEU A 98 9.17 -26.10 -14.81
CA LEU A 98 10.35 -25.30 -14.47
C LEU A 98 10.28 -23.87 -15.04
N LEU A 99 9.77 -23.72 -16.28
CA LEU A 99 9.59 -22.40 -16.89
C LEU A 99 8.50 -21.59 -16.18
N GLN A 100 7.42 -22.24 -15.76
CA GLN A 100 6.33 -21.58 -15.01
C GLN A 100 6.78 -21.08 -13.64
N VAL A 101 7.53 -21.91 -12.90
CA VAL A 101 8.11 -21.50 -11.60
C VAL A 101 9.10 -20.35 -11.79
N GLY A 102 9.87 -20.36 -12.89
CA GLY A 102 10.75 -19.24 -13.25
C GLY A 102 9.98 -17.95 -13.51
N LEU A 103 8.86 -18.02 -14.24
CA LEU A 103 7.99 -16.88 -14.52
C LEU A 103 7.36 -16.32 -13.23
N GLN A 104 6.88 -17.18 -12.33
CA GLN A 104 6.31 -16.75 -11.05
C GLN A 104 7.35 -15.99 -10.22
N ARG A 105 8.59 -16.49 -10.13
CA ARG A 105 9.66 -15.79 -9.43
C ARG A 105 10.00 -14.43 -10.04
N LEU A 106 9.89 -14.28 -11.36
CA LEU A 106 10.12 -13.00 -12.04
C LEU A 106 8.96 -12.03 -11.80
N GLN A 107 7.72 -12.51 -11.78
CA GLN A 107 6.55 -11.73 -11.42
C GLN A 107 6.61 -11.26 -9.97
N ASP A 108 6.97 -12.15 -9.04
CA ASP A 108 7.13 -11.81 -7.62
C ASP A 108 8.24 -10.79 -7.39
N ARG A 109 9.35 -10.87 -8.14
CA ARG A 109 10.43 -9.87 -8.08
C ARG A 109 9.97 -8.54 -8.67
N ALA A 110 9.36 -8.54 -9.85
CA ALA A 110 8.84 -7.34 -10.48
C ALA A 110 7.81 -6.63 -9.57
N PHE A 111 6.91 -7.39 -8.95
CA PHE A 111 5.91 -6.85 -8.03
C PHE A 111 6.49 -6.38 -6.69
N ARG A 112 7.52 -7.04 -6.16
CA ARG A 112 8.19 -6.62 -4.90
C ARG A 112 9.10 -5.42 -5.09
N ASP A 113 9.86 -5.41 -6.17
CA ASP A 113 10.82 -4.34 -6.47
C ASP A 113 10.09 -3.09 -6.97
N ASP A 114 8.91 -3.27 -7.60
CA ASP A 114 8.17 -2.15 -8.17
C ASP A 114 6.65 -2.42 -8.36
N PRO A 115 5.84 -2.41 -7.29
CA PRO A 115 4.40 -2.68 -7.36
C PRO A 115 3.60 -1.64 -8.16
N ALA A 116 4.21 -0.50 -8.53
CA ALA A 116 3.56 0.62 -9.23
C ALA A 116 4.37 1.20 -10.42
N GLY A 117 5.55 0.66 -10.76
CA GLY A 117 6.40 1.15 -11.85
C GLY A 117 7.28 2.37 -11.50
N ASP A 118 7.35 2.73 -10.23
CA ASP A 118 8.00 3.93 -9.72
C ASP A 118 8.76 3.75 -8.40
N GLY A 119 8.79 2.57 -7.77
CA GLY A 119 9.39 2.36 -6.44
C GLY A 119 10.87 2.73 -6.36
N ARG A 120 11.66 2.29 -7.35
CA ARG A 120 13.09 2.66 -7.47
C ARG A 120 13.30 4.13 -7.82
N SER A 121 12.42 4.68 -8.67
CA SER A 121 12.44 6.11 -9.03
C SER A 121 12.10 6.97 -7.82
N ARG A 122 11.12 6.57 -7.01
CA ARG A 122 10.69 7.22 -5.76
C ARG A 122 11.78 7.19 -4.69
N ASP A 123 12.51 6.08 -4.52
CA ASP A 123 13.64 6.01 -3.56
C ASP A 123 14.77 6.98 -3.97
N LEU A 124 15.14 7.01 -5.26
CA LEU A 124 16.13 7.95 -5.76
C LEU A 124 15.65 9.40 -5.65
N GLN A 125 14.38 9.65 -5.94
CA GLN A 125 13.74 10.96 -5.79
C GLN A 125 13.72 11.41 -4.32
N ALA A 126 13.40 10.53 -3.38
CA ALA A 126 13.39 10.84 -1.95
C ALA A 126 14.79 11.19 -1.41
N ARG A 127 15.84 10.48 -1.87
CA ARG A 127 17.23 10.81 -1.52
C ARG A 127 17.67 12.15 -2.11
N PHE A 128 17.32 12.40 -3.38
CA PHE A 128 17.57 13.68 -4.01
C PHE A 128 16.85 14.82 -3.28
N ASP A 129 15.60 14.63 -2.89
CA ASP A 129 14.86 15.63 -2.13
C ASP A 129 15.39 15.80 -0.70
N ALA A 130 15.96 14.77 -0.08
CA ALA A 130 16.57 14.86 1.26
C ALA A 130 17.96 15.52 1.25
N GLU A 131 18.76 15.27 0.22
CA GLU A 131 20.18 15.64 0.20
C GLU A 131 20.48 16.85 -0.72
N CYS A 132 19.61 17.12 -1.70
CA CYS A 132 19.82 18.11 -2.76
C CYS A 132 18.71 19.18 -2.87
N SER A 133 17.71 19.16 -1.98
CA SER A 133 16.68 20.20 -1.96
C SER A 133 17.15 21.52 -1.33
N ALA A 134 18.28 21.51 -0.62
CA ALA A 134 18.88 22.70 -0.01
C ALA A 134 19.34 23.73 -1.06
N ASP A 135 19.83 23.28 -2.22
CA ASP A 135 20.32 24.18 -3.28
C ASP A 135 19.20 24.78 -4.15
N ARG A 136 17.96 24.26 -4.06
CA ARG A 136 16.81 24.84 -4.77
C ARG A 136 16.31 26.16 -4.18
N ALA A 137 16.81 26.56 -3.01
CA ALA A 137 16.54 27.86 -2.42
C ALA A 137 17.41 28.98 -3.00
N GLU A 138 18.56 28.68 -3.63
CA GLU A 138 19.52 29.70 -4.08
C GLU A 138 19.60 29.89 -5.60
N ASP A 139 19.06 28.97 -6.42
CA ASP A 139 19.05 29.07 -7.90
C ASP A 139 17.66 29.31 -8.52
N ALA A 140 16.70 29.81 -7.74
CA ALA A 140 15.52 30.45 -8.33
C ALA A 140 15.93 31.85 -8.84
N PRO A 141 15.72 32.20 -10.13
CA PRO A 141 15.91 33.57 -10.55
C PRO A 141 15.02 34.45 -9.68
N VAL A 142 15.62 35.41 -8.97
CA VAL A 142 14.91 36.46 -8.25
C VAL A 142 14.23 37.34 -9.31
N THR A 143 13.12 36.87 -9.85
CA THR A 143 12.09 37.75 -10.37
C THR A 143 11.43 38.34 -9.14
N THR A 144 11.71 39.62 -8.90
CA THR A 144 10.86 40.47 -8.07
C THR A 144 9.49 40.52 -8.74
N VAL A 145 8.68 39.49 -8.53
CA VAL A 145 7.26 39.51 -8.85
C VAL A 145 6.63 40.39 -7.78
N PRO A 146 6.01 41.53 -8.14
CA PRO A 146 5.22 42.29 -7.19
C PRO A 146 4.20 41.32 -6.56
N VAL A 147 4.18 41.23 -5.23
CA VAL A 147 3.16 40.48 -4.51
C VAL A 147 1.84 41.17 -4.82
N ASP A 148 1.08 40.58 -5.74
CA ASP A 148 -0.31 40.91 -5.96
C ASP A 148 -1.09 40.27 -4.80
N PRO A 149 -1.70 41.07 -3.90
CA PRO A 149 -2.40 40.54 -2.73
C PRO A 149 -3.69 39.77 -3.08
N ASP A 150 -4.07 39.70 -4.37
CA ASP A 150 -5.28 39.02 -4.85
C ASP A 150 -4.97 37.78 -5.71
N ALA A 151 -3.72 37.30 -5.75
CA ALA A 151 -3.38 36.06 -6.46
C ALA A 151 -4.00 34.82 -5.77
N PRO A 152 -4.84 34.02 -6.47
CA PRO A 152 -5.43 32.81 -5.88
C PRO A 152 -4.35 31.77 -5.56
N PRO A 153 -4.47 31.02 -4.47
CA PRO A 153 -3.46 30.04 -4.05
C PRO A 153 -3.19 29.05 -5.19
N GLY A 154 -1.92 28.92 -5.56
CA GLY A 154 -1.47 27.94 -6.55
C GLY A 154 -1.85 26.51 -6.15
N PRO A 155 -1.93 25.58 -7.10
CA PRO A 155 -2.39 24.22 -6.83
C PRO A 155 -1.51 23.61 -5.74
N ALA A 156 -2.12 23.34 -4.59
CA ALA A 156 -1.49 22.63 -3.49
C ALA A 156 -0.85 21.35 -4.04
N ALA A 157 0.37 21.05 -3.59
CA ALA A 157 1.01 19.77 -3.86
C ALA A 157 -0.03 18.66 -3.67
N ALA A 158 -0.17 17.78 -4.66
CA ALA A 158 -1.14 16.70 -4.61
C ALA A 158 -1.00 16.00 -3.24
N PRO A 159 -2.09 15.85 -2.47
CA PRO A 159 -2.00 15.30 -1.14
C PRO A 159 -1.31 13.95 -1.23
N LYS A 160 -0.21 13.78 -0.50
CA LYS A 160 0.40 12.47 -0.31
C LYS A 160 -0.71 11.53 0.17
N ALA A 161 -0.84 10.36 -0.43
CA ALA A 161 -1.83 9.39 0.00
C ALA A 161 -1.53 9.02 1.46
N SER A 162 -2.33 9.52 2.39
CA SER A 162 -2.16 9.24 3.81
C SER A 162 -2.47 7.78 4.07
N ARG A 163 -1.65 7.14 4.91
CA ARG A 163 -1.92 5.82 5.44
C ARG A 163 -2.85 5.93 6.64
N VAL A 164 -3.58 4.86 6.89
CA VAL A 164 -4.35 4.71 8.11
C VAL A 164 -3.41 4.19 9.20
N LEU A 165 -3.28 4.95 10.29
CA LEU A 165 -2.54 4.57 11.48
C LEU A 165 -3.57 4.24 12.57
N CYS A 166 -3.52 3.03 13.12
CA CYS A 166 -4.31 2.69 14.29
C CYS A 166 -3.52 3.09 15.54
N VAL A 167 -4.06 4.06 16.30
CA VAL A 167 -3.43 4.60 17.50
C VAL A 167 -4.19 4.13 18.73
N ARG A 168 -3.45 3.66 19.73
CA ARG A 168 -3.98 3.25 21.03
C ARG A 168 -3.97 4.42 22.02
N HIS A 169 -5.10 4.68 22.66
CA HIS A 169 -5.32 5.87 23.50
C HIS A 169 -4.69 5.82 24.88
N CYS A 170 -4.20 4.67 25.34
CA CYS A 170 -3.66 4.55 26.70
C CYS A 170 -2.15 4.84 26.77
N ASP A 171 -1.41 4.69 25.66
CA ASP A 171 0.02 4.99 25.57
C ASP A 171 0.45 5.68 24.27
N GLY A 172 -0.49 5.98 23.36
CA GLY A 172 -0.21 6.61 22.08
C GLY A 172 0.55 5.72 21.09
N ALA A 173 0.74 4.43 21.39
CA ALA A 173 1.39 3.52 20.44
C ALA A 173 0.56 3.41 19.17
N PHE A 174 1.23 3.28 18.02
CA PHE A 174 0.56 3.19 16.73
C PHE A 174 1.11 2.07 15.87
N TYR A 175 0.30 1.60 14.92
CA TYR A 175 0.74 0.72 13.84
C TYR A 175 0.03 1.10 12.53
N PRO A 176 0.75 1.10 11.39
CA PRO A 176 0.17 1.43 10.09
C PRO A 176 -0.63 0.25 9.53
N LEU A 177 -1.74 0.55 8.86
CA LEU A 177 -2.44 -0.38 7.99
C LEU A 177 -1.91 -0.28 6.55
N ALA A 178 -1.90 -1.40 5.83
CA ALA A 178 -1.49 -1.46 4.42
C ALA A 178 -2.56 -0.93 3.46
N VAL A 179 -3.33 0.09 3.88
CA VAL A 179 -4.40 0.72 3.11
C VAL A 179 -4.38 2.22 3.30
N SER A 180 -4.74 2.93 2.23
CA SER A 180 -5.12 4.33 2.26
C SER A 180 -6.60 4.39 1.94
N VAL A 181 -7.35 5.18 2.70
CA VAL A 181 -8.80 5.35 2.48
C VAL A 181 -9.12 6.84 2.32
N ALA A 182 -10.20 7.13 1.61
CA ALA A 182 -10.73 8.48 1.55
C ALA A 182 -11.26 8.91 2.93
N ALA A 183 -11.30 10.22 3.19
CA ALA A 183 -11.65 10.78 4.50
C ALA A 183 -13.05 10.36 5.00
N ASP A 184 -14.01 10.19 4.08
CA ASP A 184 -15.37 9.73 4.38
C ASP A 184 -15.43 8.27 4.87
N ARG A 185 -14.38 7.49 4.61
CA ARG A 185 -14.23 6.09 5.05
C ARG A 185 -13.41 5.95 6.34
N MET A 186 -12.85 7.04 6.88
CA MET A 186 -12.11 7.01 8.14
C MET A 186 -12.93 6.52 9.34
N PRO A 187 -14.24 6.84 9.48
CA PRO A 187 -15.06 6.28 10.56
C PRO A 187 -15.17 4.74 10.54
N ASP A 188 -15.07 4.11 9.35
CA ASP A 188 -15.03 2.65 9.25
C ASP A 188 -13.68 2.11 9.76
N MET A 189 -12.60 2.87 9.59
CA MET A 189 -11.27 2.49 10.08
C MET A 189 -11.19 2.51 11.60
N ASP A 190 -11.91 3.40 12.28
CA ASP A 190 -12.02 3.41 13.74
C ASP A 190 -12.50 2.04 14.26
N ARG A 191 -13.51 1.46 13.60
CA ARG A 191 -14.03 0.13 13.95
C ARG A 191 -12.99 -0.97 13.72
N ILE A 192 -12.23 -0.89 12.63
CA ILE A 192 -11.17 -1.84 12.30
C ILE A 192 -10.02 -1.75 13.31
N CYS A 193 -9.61 -0.55 13.71
CA CYS A 193 -8.59 -0.35 14.74
C CYS A 193 -9.07 -0.92 16.09
N GLN A 194 -10.29 -0.59 16.50
CA GLN A 194 -10.86 -1.09 17.74
C GLN A 194 -11.01 -2.63 17.77
N ALA A 195 -11.37 -3.25 16.65
CA ALA A 195 -11.49 -4.70 16.55
C ALA A 195 -10.14 -5.42 16.64
N GLN A 196 -9.05 -4.79 16.19
CA GLN A 196 -7.68 -5.33 16.28
C GLN A 196 -7.07 -5.15 17.67
N CYS A 197 -7.49 -4.14 18.44
CA CYS A 197 -7.05 -3.92 19.81
C CYS A 197 -8.22 -3.88 20.80
N PRO A 198 -8.96 -4.98 21.03
CA PRO A 198 -10.23 -4.97 21.76
C PRO A 198 -10.11 -4.69 23.26
N SER A 199 -8.93 -4.89 23.87
CA SER A 199 -8.71 -4.65 25.30
C SER A 199 -8.20 -3.25 25.63
N ALA A 200 -8.02 -2.37 24.63
CA ALA A 200 -7.65 -0.98 24.82
C ALA A 200 -8.42 -0.10 23.84
N GLU A 201 -8.72 1.13 24.21
CA GLU A 201 -9.35 2.07 23.29
C GLU A 201 -8.37 2.46 22.18
N SER A 202 -8.81 2.38 20.93
CA SER A 202 -7.99 2.69 19.76
C SER A 202 -8.83 3.30 18.65
N SER A 203 -8.24 4.26 17.93
CA SER A 203 -8.88 4.98 16.83
C SER A 203 -7.95 5.11 15.64
N ALA A 204 -8.53 5.39 14.48
CA ALA A 204 -7.83 5.62 13.24
C ALA A 204 -7.35 7.07 13.14
N TYR A 205 -6.15 7.23 12.61
CA TYR A 205 -5.56 8.51 12.26
C TYR A 205 -5.07 8.43 10.81
N ALA A 206 -5.25 9.50 10.04
CA ALA A 206 -4.62 9.67 8.73
C ALA A 206 -3.24 10.30 8.92
N GLY A 207 -2.19 9.65 8.44
CA GLY A 207 -0.83 10.14 8.60
C GLY A 207 0.15 9.54 7.61
N ASP A 208 1.43 9.87 7.77
CA ASP A 208 2.51 9.30 6.99
C ASP A 208 2.93 7.93 7.54
N ASP A 209 3.60 7.14 6.70
CA ASP A 209 4.18 5.88 7.13
C ASP A 209 5.32 6.09 8.12
N GLY A 210 5.19 5.51 9.31
CA GLY A 210 6.25 5.51 10.31
C GLY A 210 6.39 6.82 11.09
N ASP A 211 5.63 7.86 10.77
CA ASP A 211 5.53 9.07 11.59
C ASP A 211 4.07 9.41 11.93
N VAL A 212 3.75 9.26 13.21
CA VAL A 212 2.43 9.55 13.77
C VAL A 212 2.29 11.02 14.20
N SER A 213 3.39 11.79 14.25
CA SER A 213 3.40 13.13 14.86
C SER A 213 2.47 14.12 14.14
N GLY A 214 2.39 14.05 12.82
CA GLY A 214 1.50 14.84 11.96
C GLY A 214 0.16 14.18 11.66
N ALA A 215 -0.17 13.06 12.32
CA ALA A 215 -1.38 12.32 12.00
C ALA A 215 -2.63 12.97 12.61
N THR A 216 -3.78 12.83 11.94
CA THR A 216 -5.04 13.48 12.32
C THR A 216 -6.17 12.46 12.41
N ALA A 217 -6.97 12.52 13.48
CA ALA A 217 -8.13 11.65 13.69
C ALA A 217 -9.32 12.03 12.81
N THR A 218 -10.35 11.18 12.81
CA THR A 218 -11.62 11.38 12.09
C THR A 218 -12.32 12.71 12.43
N ASP A 219 -12.16 13.20 13.66
CA ASP A 219 -12.73 14.46 14.17
C ASP A 219 -11.88 15.70 13.86
N GLY A 220 -10.72 15.53 13.20
CA GLY A 220 -9.77 16.59 12.92
C GLY A 220 -8.77 16.86 14.05
N SER A 221 -8.84 16.15 15.17
CA SER A 221 -7.90 16.30 16.27
C SER A 221 -6.52 15.76 15.88
N PRO A 222 -5.43 16.51 16.09
CA PRO A 222 -4.09 16.01 15.81
C PRO A 222 -3.70 14.95 16.85
N TYR A 223 -2.87 13.99 16.45
CA TYR A 223 -2.34 12.96 17.34
C TYR A 223 -1.62 13.56 18.57
N SER A 224 -0.92 14.67 18.39
CA SER A 224 -0.24 15.38 19.48
C SER A 224 -1.18 15.94 20.56
N ALA A 225 -2.48 16.09 20.28
CA ALA A 225 -3.47 16.51 21.27
C ALA A 225 -3.92 15.35 22.19
N LEU A 226 -3.62 14.09 21.84
CA LEU A 226 -3.90 12.94 22.70
C LEU A 226 -3.08 13.05 23.99
N PRO A 227 -3.68 13.02 25.20
CA PRO A 227 -2.95 13.18 26.46
C PRO A 227 -1.83 12.16 26.68
N THR A 228 -1.93 11.00 26.04
CA THR A 228 -0.95 9.92 26.10
C THR A 228 -0.03 9.85 24.89
N ALA A 229 -0.05 10.86 24.02
CA ALA A 229 0.83 10.90 22.85
C ALA A 229 2.29 10.66 23.26
N PHE A 230 2.97 9.84 22.46
CA PHE A 230 4.39 9.51 22.59
C PHE A 230 4.78 8.77 23.88
N ARG A 231 3.84 8.34 24.74
CA ARG A 231 4.19 7.60 25.97
C ARG A 231 4.83 6.25 25.68
N TYR A 232 4.47 5.60 24.57
CA TYR A 232 5.09 4.35 24.11
C TYR A 232 6.61 4.45 23.90
N LEU A 233 7.16 5.65 23.65
CA LEU A 233 8.60 5.87 23.54
C LEU A 233 9.35 5.62 24.85
N LYS A 234 8.64 5.67 26.00
CA LYS A 234 9.23 5.38 27.31
C LYS A 234 9.27 3.89 27.66
N GLY A 235 8.70 3.04 26.81
CA GLY A 235 8.70 1.59 26.97
C GLY A 235 7.29 0.98 26.88
N PRO A 236 7.21 -0.35 26.82
CA PRO A 236 5.95 -1.07 26.69
C PRO A 236 5.12 -0.95 27.98
N SER A 237 3.81 -0.76 27.82
CA SER A 237 2.86 -0.75 28.93
C SER A 237 1.96 -1.98 28.89
N GLN A 238 2.06 -2.86 29.90
CA GLN A 238 1.20 -4.06 29.95
C GLN A 238 -0.27 -3.72 30.18
N ALA A 239 -0.56 -2.59 30.83
CA ALA A 239 -1.92 -2.08 31.02
C ALA A 239 -2.62 -1.75 29.69
N CYS A 240 -1.86 -1.63 28.59
CA CYS A 240 -2.36 -1.32 27.26
C CYS A 240 -2.41 -2.52 26.31
N ALA A 241 -2.12 -3.74 26.77
CA ALA A 241 -2.09 -4.90 25.89
C ALA A 241 -3.44 -5.08 25.16
N CYS A 242 -3.39 -5.39 23.85
CA CYS A 242 -4.59 -5.59 23.02
C CYS A 242 -5.37 -6.87 23.36
N ARG A 243 -4.87 -7.67 24.30
CA ARG A 243 -5.45 -8.93 24.75
C ARG A 243 -5.50 -8.90 26.27
N ALA A 244 -6.65 -9.27 26.83
CA ALA A 244 -6.81 -9.36 28.27
C ALA A 244 -5.90 -10.45 28.89
N PRO A 245 -5.52 -10.30 30.18
CA PRO A 245 -4.79 -11.34 30.89
C PRO A 245 -5.52 -12.69 30.79
N HIS A 246 -4.78 -13.76 30.53
CA HIS A 246 -5.29 -15.14 30.39
C HIS A 246 -6.30 -15.41 29.25
N GLN A 247 -6.54 -14.44 28.36
CA GLN A 247 -7.35 -14.63 27.16
C GLN A 247 -6.49 -15.24 26.03
N SER A 248 -7.08 -16.10 25.19
CA SER A 248 -6.43 -16.55 23.96
C SER A 248 -6.51 -15.49 22.86
N TRP A 249 -5.59 -15.52 21.90
CA TRP A 249 -5.65 -14.61 20.74
C TRP A 249 -6.87 -14.84 19.86
N SER A 250 -7.32 -16.09 19.71
CA SER A 250 -8.54 -16.42 18.98
C SER A 250 -9.78 -15.79 19.61
N ALA A 251 -9.89 -15.84 20.93
CA ALA A 251 -11.01 -15.22 21.64
C ALA A 251 -10.92 -13.68 21.62
N ALA A 252 -9.72 -13.11 21.69
CA ALA A 252 -9.54 -11.66 21.62
C ALA A 252 -9.93 -11.10 20.24
N LEU A 253 -9.43 -11.70 19.16
CA LEU A 253 -9.62 -11.20 17.79
C LEU A 253 -10.93 -11.67 17.12
N ALA A 254 -11.81 -12.35 17.85
CA ALA A 254 -13.09 -12.83 17.31
C ALA A 254 -13.93 -11.70 16.67
N GLY A 255 -13.86 -10.48 17.22
CA GLY A 255 -14.50 -9.30 16.63
C GLY A 255 -13.89 -8.87 15.29
N ALA A 256 -12.56 -8.93 15.16
CA ALA A 256 -11.88 -8.65 13.90
C ALA A 256 -12.19 -9.74 12.85
N GLU A 257 -12.27 -11.00 13.27
CA GLU A 257 -12.65 -12.11 12.39
C GLU A 257 -14.11 -11.98 11.90
N ALA A 258 -15.01 -11.47 12.75
CA ALA A 258 -16.39 -11.17 12.36
C ALA A 258 -16.48 -10.08 11.28
N LEU A 259 -15.59 -9.07 11.30
CA LEU A 259 -15.54 -8.03 10.26
C LEU A 259 -15.07 -8.54 8.90
N LEU A 260 -14.32 -9.65 8.88
CA LEU A 260 -13.81 -10.28 7.65
C LEU A 260 -14.79 -11.31 7.07
N GLN A 261 -15.83 -11.67 7.81
CA GLN A 261 -16.82 -12.63 7.33
C GLN A 261 -17.61 -11.99 6.18
N PRO A 262 -17.84 -12.76 5.08
CA PRO A 262 -18.52 -12.24 3.91
C PRO A 262 -19.91 -11.73 4.31
N ASN A 263 -20.14 -10.43 4.10
CA ASN A 263 -21.46 -9.87 4.27
C ASN A 263 -22.36 -10.37 3.14
N LYS A 264 -23.68 -10.38 3.35
CA LYS A 264 -24.64 -10.70 2.27
C LYS A 264 -24.51 -9.78 1.05
N ALA A 265 -23.84 -8.64 1.19
CA ALA A 265 -23.57 -7.67 0.12
C ALA A 265 -22.22 -7.90 -0.60
N ASP A 266 -21.34 -8.74 -0.06
CA ASP A 266 -20.04 -9.01 -0.65
C ASP A 266 -20.18 -10.04 -1.77
N VAL A 267 -19.84 -9.64 -3.00
CA VAL A 267 -19.90 -10.53 -4.17
C VAL A 267 -18.66 -11.41 -4.19
N THR A 268 -18.79 -12.65 -3.73
CA THR A 268 -17.74 -13.66 -3.94
C THR A 268 -17.70 -14.06 -5.40
N VAL A 269 -16.59 -13.76 -6.08
CA VAL A 269 -16.41 -14.15 -7.48
C VAL A 269 -16.23 -15.67 -7.57
N THR A 270 -17.32 -16.36 -7.87
CA THR A 270 -17.28 -17.79 -8.20
C THR A 270 -16.67 -17.98 -9.59
N ALA A 271 -16.19 -19.19 -9.89
CA ALA A 271 -15.67 -19.51 -11.22
C ALA A 271 -16.70 -19.23 -12.33
N GLU A 272 -17.98 -19.45 -12.05
CA GLU A 272 -19.08 -19.16 -12.97
C GLU A 272 -19.31 -17.66 -13.16
N LEU A 273 -19.28 -16.86 -12.08
CA LEU A 273 -19.38 -15.41 -12.18
C LEU A 273 -18.18 -14.81 -12.93
N ALA A 274 -16.96 -15.28 -12.64
CA ALA A 274 -15.76 -14.89 -13.38
C ALA A 274 -15.88 -15.22 -14.88
N ALA A 275 -16.34 -16.43 -15.22
CA ALA A 275 -16.55 -16.83 -16.60
C ALA A 275 -17.64 -15.99 -17.29
N SER A 276 -18.66 -15.53 -16.57
CA SER A 276 -19.69 -14.64 -17.11
C SER A 276 -19.17 -13.23 -17.38
N MET A 277 -18.32 -12.69 -16.50
CA MET A 277 -17.70 -11.37 -16.64
C MET A 277 -16.58 -11.35 -17.69
N ALA A 278 -15.94 -12.51 -17.93
CA ALA A 278 -14.89 -12.66 -18.93
C ALA A 278 -15.43 -12.86 -20.36
N ARG A 279 -16.74 -13.05 -20.54
CA ARG A 279 -17.33 -13.18 -21.87
C ARG A 279 -17.44 -11.78 -22.50
N PRO A 280 -16.97 -11.60 -23.74
CA PRO A 280 -17.18 -10.34 -24.45
C PRO A 280 -18.67 -10.12 -24.63
N VAL A 281 -19.15 -8.92 -24.25
CA VAL A 281 -20.53 -8.51 -24.52
C VAL A 281 -20.72 -8.58 -26.04
N PRO A 282 -21.63 -9.42 -26.55
CA PRO A 282 -21.83 -9.51 -27.99
C PRO A 282 -22.24 -8.12 -28.48
N ALA A 283 -21.44 -7.56 -29.38
CA ALA A 283 -21.79 -6.34 -30.08
C ALA A 283 -23.20 -6.54 -30.66
N ALA A 284 -24.14 -5.71 -30.23
CA ALA A 284 -25.48 -5.70 -30.77
C ALA A 284 -25.35 -5.65 -32.29
N ARG A 285 -25.73 -6.74 -32.96
CA ARG A 285 -25.66 -6.82 -34.42
C ARG A 285 -26.44 -5.64 -34.96
N ALA A 286 -25.75 -4.76 -35.68
CA ALA A 286 -26.36 -3.66 -36.39
C ALA A 286 -27.53 -4.21 -37.22
N ALA A 287 -28.74 -3.78 -36.90
CA ALA A 287 -29.93 -4.13 -37.64
C ALA A 287 -29.77 -3.62 -39.08
N VAL A 288 -29.81 -4.54 -40.04
CA VAL A 288 -29.88 -4.22 -41.46
C VAL A 288 -31.26 -3.60 -41.74
N PRO A 289 -31.37 -2.42 -42.37
CA PRO A 289 -32.66 -1.78 -42.59
C PRO A 289 -33.43 -2.51 -43.70
N ALA A 290 -34.53 -3.17 -43.35
CA ALA A 290 -35.49 -3.69 -44.30
C ALA A 290 -36.39 -2.56 -44.83
N ALA A 291 -36.59 -2.56 -46.15
CA ALA A 291 -37.27 -1.54 -46.92
C ALA A 291 -38.74 -1.30 -46.53
N ALA A 292 -39.15 -0.04 -46.71
CA ALA A 292 -40.43 0.55 -46.35
C ALA A 292 -41.66 -0.03 -47.07
N LYS A 293 -42.81 -0.03 -46.36
CA LYS A 293 -44.15 0.10 -46.94
C LYS A 293 -45.00 1.08 -46.11
N PRO A 294 -45.95 1.82 -46.73
CA PRO A 294 -46.54 3.02 -46.14
C PRO A 294 -47.79 2.76 -45.29
N ALA A 295 -48.04 3.69 -44.36
CA ALA A 295 -49.15 3.72 -43.40
C ALA A 295 -50.52 4.02 -44.02
N PRO A 296 -51.61 3.88 -43.24
CA PRO A 296 -52.31 5.11 -42.86
C PRO A 296 -52.89 5.21 -41.43
N SER A 297 -52.83 6.47 -40.96
CA SER A 297 -53.68 7.25 -40.03
C SER A 297 -53.92 6.88 -38.56
N ALA A 298 -53.57 7.86 -37.71
CA ALA A 298 -53.78 8.01 -36.27
C ALA A 298 -55.25 8.30 -35.87
N PRO A 299 -55.54 8.33 -34.54
CA PRO A 299 -55.67 9.65 -33.90
C PRO A 299 -55.04 9.80 -32.50
N LYS A 300 -54.84 11.08 -32.15
CA LYS A 300 -54.10 11.69 -31.03
C LYS A 300 -54.70 11.43 -29.64
N LYS A 301 -53.86 11.47 -28.57
CA LYS A 301 -54.03 12.40 -27.42
C LYS A 301 -52.85 12.43 -26.42
N LYS A 302 -52.28 13.64 -26.30
CA LYS A 302 -51.78 14.40 -25.13
C LYS A 302 -50.67 13.85 -24.21
N ALA A 303 -49.59 14.63 -24.20
CA ALA A 303 -48.51 14.67 -23.22
C ALA A 303 -48.97 14.98 -21.79
N LYS A 304 -48.25 14.41 -20.81
CA LYS A 304 -48.08 14.97 -19.48
C LYS A 304 -46.71 14.56 -18.90
N SER A 305 -45.98 15.56 -18.43
CA SER A 305 -44.62 15.55 -17.90
C SER A 305 -44.42 14.61 -16.69
N PRO A 306 -43.18 14.12 -16.42
CA PRO A 306 -42.84 13.51 -15.15
C PRO A 306 -42.62 14.58 -14.05
N PRO A 307 -43.03 14.32 -12.80
CA PRO A 307 -42.80 15.23 -11.68
C PRO A 307 -41.39 15.12 -11.08
N SER A 308 -40.96 16.23 -10.51
CA SER A 308 -39.72 16.47 -9.78
C SER A 308 -39.75 15.92 -8.35
N LEU A 309 -38.58 15.42 -7.91
CA LEU A 309 -37.98 15.28 -6.56
C LEU A 309 -38.86 15.29 -5.29
N ALA A 310 -38.72 14.26 -4.44
CA ALA A 310 -38.72 14.39 -2.98
C ALA A 310 -38.01 13.21 -2.27
N ALA A 311 -37.27 13.55 -1.21
CA ALA A 311 -36.41 12.73 -0.37
C ALA A 311 -37.14 11.66 0.48
N PRO A 312 -36.43 10.59 0.96
CA PRO A 312 -37.00 9.64 1.91
C PRO A 312 -36.92 10.13 3.37
N SER A 313 -38.03 9.98 4.10
CA SER A 313 -38.17 10.26 5.54
C SER A 313 -37.69 9.08 6.42
N PRO A 314 -37.28 9.35 7.68
CA PRO A 314 -36.75 8.36 8.63
C PRO A 314 -37.80 7.51 9.38
N LEU A 315 -37.33 6.38 9.93
CA LEU A 315 -38.05 5.37 10.73
C LEU A 315 -38.49 5.90 12.13
N PRO A 316 -39.52 5.32 12.75
CA PRO A 316 -40.10 5.82 14.01
C PRO A 316 -39.34 5.40 15.28
N ASP A 317 -39.16 6.37 16.18
CA ASP A 317 -38.71 6.24 17.57
C ASP A 317 -39.73 5.48 18.45
N ARG A 318 -39.23 4.59 19.32
CA ARG A 318 -40.00 4.03 20.43
C ARG A 318 -39.76 4.85 21.69
N ASP A 319 -40.80 5.56 22.07
CA ASP A 319 -40.95 6.30 23.33
C ASP A 319 -40.80 5.37 24.55
N LEU A 320 -39.81 5.66 25.40
CA LEU A 320 -39.67 5.09 26.75
C LEU A 320 -39.30 6.23 27.71
N THR A 321 -40.29 7.06 28.03
CA THR A 321 -40.27 7.81 29.29
C THR A 321 -41.63 7.75 29.98
N ARG A 322 -41.69 7.00 31.08
CA ARG A 322 -42.67 7.24 32.13
C ARG A 322 -42.03 7.02 33.50
N GLU A 323 -41.68 8.16 34.09
CA GLU A 323 -41.70 8.53 35.52
C GLU A 323 -41.17 7.56 36.59
N PHE A 324 -40.00 7.93 37.12
CA PHE A 324 -39.76 8.32 38.52
C PHE A 324 -40.77 7.85 39.59
N ARG A 325 -40.33 6.94 40.47
CA ARG A 325 -40.48 7.08 41.93
C ARG A 325 -39.42 6.24 42.64
N GLY A 326 -38.57 6.91 43.42
CA GLY A 326 -37.51 6.28 44.20
C GLY A 326 -38.02 5.52 45.43
N SER A 327 -37.17 4.62 45.94
CA SER A 327 -37.05 4.28 47.35
C SER A 327 -35.72 3.55 47.61
N ASP A 328 -35.19 3.83 48.80
CA ASP A 328 -33.85 3.67 49.33
C ASP A 328 -33.20 2.28 49.34
N PRO A 329 -31.87 2.21 49.61
CA PRO A 329 -31.12 0.99 49.83
C PRO A 329 -30.97 0.68 51.33
N THR A 330 -31.38 -0.51 51.78
CA THR A 330 -30.77 -1.16 52.96
C THR A 330 -31.05 -2.66 52.95
N LEU A 331 -29.98 -3.46 52.76
CA LEU A 331 -29.61 -4.72 53.42
C LEU A 331 -28.58 -5.48 52.57
#